data_AF-A0A9W9QUN1-F1
#
_entry.id   AF-A0A9W9QUN1-F1
#
_cell.length_a   1.000
_cell.length_b   1.000
_cell.length_c   1.000
_cell.angle_alpha   90.00
_cell.angle_beta   90.00
_cell.angle_gamma   90.00
#
_symmetry.space_group_name_H-M   'P 1'
#
loop_
_entity.id
_entity.type
_entity.pdbx_description
1 polymer ?
#
loop_
_entity_poly.entity_id
_entity_poly.type
_entity_poly.pdbx_seq_one_letter_code
_entity_poly.pdbx_strand_id
1 'polypeptide(L)'
;MPNEVQRKLDTPMIPPNDDEEVSVDPQPHVALCVAVYHWSSTTKGREAMGRPGHDWVWWTGILVSGVQIGISIIPFAIHGDWRIFLVTFSGTVLAYCHGSLSQWKREKWPCRGNASKPVALTLGNGSKHVMIVCGKVPGLDLEDMAGGQVYPENTPQQNWMYRLVDQKRATRFLLGLFAVFWLGLLITSQGIQNHTWYLVSVGGLGMMQNLVVSQAARFPEMLGISIKLKASTKDQPAVFAESKVMWTLMELEMAYEGFGRALLNEFFGATLRDWETKWWDEQGNEDRRKDLDEKKRSFLGTHGGKVIAARKPLASLEVPCLP
;
A
#
# COMPACT_ATOMS: atom_id res chain seq x y z
N MET A 1 7.64 -0.19 1.07
CA MET A 1 8.66 -1.26 1.13
C MET A 1 9.38 -1.16 2.48
N PRO A 2 9.82 -2.25 3.10
CA PRO A 2 10.80 -2.19 4.18
C PRO A 2 12.08 -1.51 3.67
N ASN A 3 12.73 -0.68 4.49
CA ASN A 3 13.92 0.10 4.11
C ASN A 3 15.08 -0.78 3.58
N GLU A 4 15.14 -2.03 4.02
CA GLU A 4 16.13 -3.02 3.58
C GLU A 4 15.96 -3.46 2.12
N VAL A 5 14.72 -3.50 1.64
CA VAL A 5 14.39 -3.83 0.24
C VAL A 5 14.63 -2.61 -0.66
N GLN A 6 14.34 -1.42 -0.15
CA GLN A 6 14.52 -0.15 -0.86
C GLN A 6 16.01 0.18 -1.06
N ARG A 7 16.86 -0.05 -0.04
CA ARG A 7 18.33 0.10 -0.14
C ARG A 7 18.97 -0.74 -1.24
N LYS A 8 18.40 -1.90 -1.57
CA LYS A 8 18.90 -2.77 -2.64
C LYS A 8 18.48 -2.32 -4.04
N LEU A 9 17.42 -1.53 -4.14
CA LEU A 9 16.89 -1.03 -5.42
C LEU A 9 17.45 0.36 -5.77
N ASP A 10 17.75 1.19 -4.78
CA ASP A 10 18.16 2.60 -4.96
C ASP A 10 19.68 2.83 -5.10
N THR A 11 20.50 1.80 -5.36
CA THR A 11 21.95 2.03 -5.60
C THR A 11 22.12 2.64 -7.00
N PRO A 12 22.57 3.91 -7.13
CA PRO A 12 22.66 4.57 -8.43
C PRO A 12 23.76 3.92 -9.29
N MET A 13 23.46 3.68 -10.57
CA MET A 13 24.47 3.35 -11.58
C MET A 13 25.34 4.57 -11.83
N ILE A 14 26.46 4.67 -11.12
CA ILE A 14 27.59 5.50 -11.53
C ILE A 14 28.26 4.75 -12.68
N PRO A 15 28.37 5.31 -13.89
CA PRO A 15 29.15 4.69 -14.95
C PRO A 15 30.61 4.62 -14.46
N PRO A 16 31.25 3.44 -14.48
CA PRO A 16 32.60 3.30 -13.97
C PRO A 16 33.56 4.09 -14.88
N ASN A 17 34.40 4.93 -14.28
CA ASN A 17 35.66 5.35 -14.91
C ASN A 17 36.50 4.08 -15.11
N ASP A 18 37.09 3.95 -16.29
CA ASP A 18 37.66 2.71 -16.84
C ASP A 18 38.89 2.10 -16.10
N ASP A 19 39.25 2.58 -14.91
CA ASP A 19 40.54 2.24 -14.26
C ASP A 19 40.44 1.56 -12.87
N GLU A 20 39.25 1.19 -12.39
CA GLU A 20 39.11 0.35 -11.19
C GLU A 20 38.23 -0.88 -11.47
N GLU A 21 38.84 -2.07 -11.58
CA GLU A 21 38.15 -3.36 -11.51
C GLU A 21 37.56 -3.55 -10.09
N VAL A 22 36.46 -2.86 -9.80
CA VAL A 22 35.57 -3.24 -8.71
C VAL A 22 34.84 -4.49 -9.18
N SER A 23 35.17 -5.64 -8.60
CA SER A 23 34.41 -6.87 -8.77
C SER A 23 32.99 -6.65 -8.21
N VAL A 24 32.09 -6.13 -9.05
CA VAL A 24 30.67 -6.05 -8.75
C VAL A 24 30.17 -7.49 -8.73
N ASP A 25 30.00 -8.03 -7.52
CA ASP A 25 29.33 -9.32 -7.30
C ASP A 25 28.02 -9.29 -8.12
N PRO A 26 27.81 -10.22 -9.08
CA PRO A 26 26.62 -10.17 -9.91
C PRO A 26 25.40 -10.24 -9.00
N GLN A 27 24.57 -9.19 -9.02
CA GLN A 27 23.37 -9.18 -8.22
C GLN A 27 22.58 -10.46 -8.51
N PRO A 28 22.15 -11.21 -7.47
CA PRO A 28 21.44 -12.46 -7.69
C PRO A 28 20.18 -12.16 -8.48
N HIS A 29 20.10 -12.68 -9.70
CA HIS A 29 18.93 -12.52 -10.56
C HIS A 29 17.73 -13.19 -9.90
N VAL A 30 16.83 -12.40 -9.31
CA VAL A 30 15.57 -12.88 -8.73
C VAL A 30 14.50 -12.91 -9.82
N ALA A 31 13.94 -14.10 -10.06
CA ALA A 31 12.88 -14.28 -11.05
C ALA A 31 11.49 -13.98 -10.48
N LEU A 32 11.24 -14.38 -9.23
CA LEU A 32 10.01 -14.10 -8.50
C LEU A 32 10.33 -13.83 -7.03
N CYS A 33 9.68 -12.83 -6.46
CA CYS A 33 9.74 -12.47 -5.05
C CYS A 33 8.32 -12.48 -4.48
N VAL A 34 8.06 -13.41 -3.57
CA VAL A 34 6.78 -13.56 -2.89
C VAL A 34 6.94 -13.13 -1.44
N ALA A 35 6.18 -12.14 -1.00
CA ALA A 35 6.15 -11.70 0.38
C ALA A 35 4.80 -12.06 1.03
N VAL A 36 4.85 -12.74 2.18
CA VAL A 36 3.67 -13.20 2.90
C VAL A 36 3.37 -12.29 4.10
N TYR A 37 2.18 -11.72 4.10
CA TYR A 37 1.67 -10.79 5.10
C TYR A 37 0.54 -11.41 5.90
N HIS A 38 0.35 -10.95 7.12
CA HIS A 38 -0.78 -11.30 7.97
C HIS A 38 -1.51 -10.04 8.47
N TRP A 39 -2.78 -10.19 8.80
CA TRP A 39 -3.54 -9.15 9.48
C TRP A 39 -3.01 -8.94 10.90
N SER A 40 -2.81 -7.68 11.29
CA SER A 40 -2.36 -7.32 12.64
C SER A 40 -3.44 -7.67 13.67
N SER A 41 -3.26 -8.78 14.41
CA SER A 41 -4.22 -9.26 15.42
C SER A 41 -4.11 -8.55 16.78
N THR A 42 -3.56 -7.34 16.82
CA THR A 42 -3.51 -6.56 18.07
C THR A 42 -4.94 -6.18 18.47
N THR A 43 -5.26 -6.03 19.76
CA THR A 43 -6.60 -5.64 20.24
C THR A 43 -7.10 -4.34 19.60
N LYS A 44 -6.19 -3.40 19.29
CA LYS A 44 -6.44 -2.19 18.48
C LYS A 44 -6.72 -2.48 16.99
N GLY A 45 -6.21 -3.59 16.46
CA GLY A 45 -6.34 -4.01 15.06
C GLY A 45 -7.78 -4.30 14.64
N ARG A 46 -8.63 -4.80 15.55
CA ARG A 46 -10.07 -4.96 15.28
C ARG A 46 -10.78 -3.61 15.11
N GLU A 47 -10.33 -2.58 15.84
CA GLU A 47 -10.88 -1.22 15.76
C GLU A 47 -10.22 -0.37 14.66
N ALA A 48 -9.00 -0.73 14.23
CA ALA A 48 -8.19 0.02 13.28
C ALA A 48 -8.45 -0.37 11.80
N MET A 49 -9.10 -1.51 11.53
CA MET A 49 -9.41 -1.87 10.14
C MET A 49 -10.44 -0.92 9.52
N GLY A 50 -10.11 -0.39 8.33
CA GLY A 50 -10.93 0.61 7.65
C GLY A 50 -10.90 2.00 8.29
N ARG A 51 -10.04 2.22 9.30
CA ARG A 51 -9.78 3.54 9.89
C ARG A 51 -8.35 3.97 9.54
N PRO A 52 -8.17 5.00 8.69
CA PRO A 52 -6.87 5.58 8.43
C PRO A 52 -6.21 6.05 9.72
N GLY A 53 -4.92 5.81 9.87
CA GLY A 53 -4.10 6.37 10.95
C GLY A 53 -3.83 7.86 10.74
N HIS A 54 -3.24 8.51 11.75
CA HIS A 54 -2.76 9.88 11.65
C HIS A 54 -1.25 9.87 11.40
N ASP A 55 -0.87 10.08 10.14
CA ASP A 55 0.53 10.26 9.73
C ASP A 55 0.92 11.74 9.67
N TRP A 56 2.19 12.00 9.40
CA TRP A 56 2.67 13.37 9.17
C TRP A 56 1.90 14.07 8.04
N VAL A 57 1.43 13.32 7.03
CA VAL A 57 0.66 13.83 5.90
C VAL A 57 -0.70 14.37 6.35
N TRP A 58 -1.36 13.70 7.29
CA TRP A 58 -2.58 14.19 7.90
C TRP A 58 -2.35 15.49 8.66
N TRP A 59 -1.26 15.57 9.44
CA TRP A 59 -0.89 16.78 10.19
C TRP A 59 -0.51 17.96 9.28
N THR A 60 0.17 17.72 8.16
CA THR A 60 0.51 18.81 7.22
C THR A 60 -0.72 19.41 6.58
N GLY A 61 -1.78 18.63 6.32
CA GLY A 61 -3.06 19.17 5.83
C GLY A 61 -3.70 20.17 6.79
N ILE A 62 -3.70 19.83 8.09
CA ILE A 62 -4.22 20.73 9.15
C ILE A 62 -3.35 21.97 9.28
N LEU A 63 -2.02 21.79 9.31
CA LEU A 63 -1.07 22.88 9.41
C LEU A 63 -1.24 23.86 8.24
N VAL A 64 -1.29 23.36 7.01
CA VAL A 64 -1.45 24.21 5.82
C VAL A 64 -2.78 24.93 5.82
N SER A 65 -3.88 24.26 6.23
CA SER A 65 -5.18 24.92 6.39
C SER A 65 -5.14 26.05 7.42
N GLY A 66 -4.43 25.85 8.55
CA GLY A 66 -4.21 26.90 9.55
C GLY A 66 -3.39 28.08 9.01
N VAL A 67 -2.31 27.79 8.27
CA VAL A 67 -1.47 28.82 7.62
C VAL A 67 -2.27 29.60 6.58
N GLN A 68 -3.09 28.93 5.76
CA GLN A 68 -3.95 29.58 4.76
C GLN A 68 -4.95 30.55 5.42
N ILE A 69 -5.60 30.12 6.50
CA ILE A 69 -6.48 31.00 7.28
C ILE A 69 -5.68 32.18 7.85
N GLY A 70 -4.49 31.93 8.40
CA GLY A 70 -3.60 32.97 8.93
C GLY A 70 -3.22 34.03 7.91
N ILE A 71 -2.80 33.61 6.70
CA ILE A 71 -2.49 34.53 5.59
C ILE A 71 -3.74 35.33 5.19
N SER A 72 -4.92 34.70 5.21
CA SER A 72 -6.17 35.36 4.84
C SER A 72 -6.64 36.43 5.84
N ILE A 73 -6.17 36.39 7.09
CA ILE A 73 -6.49 37.40 8.13
C ILE A 73 -5.69 38.70 7.95
N ILE A 74 -4.51 38.65 7.34
CA ILE A 74 -3.64 39.83 7.10
C ILE A 74 -4.38 40.96 6.35
N PRO A 75 -5.02 40.73 5.18
CA PRO A 75 -5.76 41.78 4.49
C PRO A 75 -6.98 42.28 5.28
N PHE A 76 -7.61 41.41 6.09
CA PHE A 76 -8.70 41.81 6.96
C PHE A 76 -8.22 42.78 8.06
N ALA A 77 -7.06 42.53 8.66
CA ALA A 77 -6.52 43.33 9.75
C ALA A 77 -5.89 44.66 9.29
N ILE A 78 -5.21 44.67 8.14
CA ILE A 78 -4.47 45.85 7.65
C ILE A 78 -5.34 46.74 6.75
N HIS A 79 -6.10 46.12 5.84
CA HIS A 79 -6.83 46.85 4.79
C HIS A 79 -8.35 46.89 5.04
N GLY A 80 -8.86 46.20 6.06
CA GLY A 80 -10.30 46.04 6.30
C GLY A 80 -10.98 45.14 5.26
N ASP A 81 -10.21 44.48 4.40
CA ASP A 81 -10.72 43.65 3.31
C ASP A 81 -11.05 42.24 3.81
N TRP A 82 -12.29 42.05 4.25
CA TRP A 82 -12.81 40.77 4.76
C TRP A 82 -13.04 39.73 3.66
N ARG A 83 -13.04 40.11 2.38
CA ARG A 83 -13.40 39.24 1.25
C ARG A 83 -12.49 38.02 1.13
N ILE A 84 -11.17 38.22 1.26
CA ILE A 84 -10.16 37.17 1.12
C ILE A 84 -10.27 36.16 2.28
N PHE A 85 -10.50 36.68 3.50
CA PHE A 85 -10.79 35.86 4.66
C PHE A 85 -12.06 35.02 4.46
N LEU A 86 -13.16 35.64 4.04
CA LEU A 86 -14.43 34.94 3.83
C LEU A 86 -14.29 33.82 2.80
N VAL A 87 -13.69 34.09 1.64
CA VAL A 87 -13.52 33.07 0.59
C VAL A 87 -12.64 31.92 1.08
N THR A 88 -11.54 32.22 1.78
CA THR A 88 -10.63 31.20 2.31
C THR A 88 -11.31 30.35 3.38
N PHE A 89 -11.89 30.99 4.40
CA PHE A 89 -12.53 30.29 5.51
C PHE A 89 -13.74 29.46 5.05
N SER A 90 -14.63 30.05 4.23
CA SER A 90 -15.77 29.33 3.67
C SER A 90 -15.33 28.19 2.76
N GLY A 91 -14.29 28.38 1.95
CA GLY A 91 -13.71 27.32 1.11
C GLY A 91 -13.13 26.17 1.94
N THR A 92 -12.40 26.47 3.02
CA THR A 92 -11.86 25.47 3.94
C THR A 92 -12.97 24.67 4.62
N VAL A 93 -13.98 25.34 5.17
CA VAL A 93 -15.14 24.66 5.79
C VAL A 93 -15.86 23.78 4.77
N LEU A 94 -16.12 24.31 3.57
CA LEU A 94 -16.79 23.58 2.51
C LEU A 94 -15.99 22.33 2.08
N ALA A 95 -14.66 22.43 2.00
CA ALA A 95 -13.79 21.30 1.70
C ALA A 95 -13.85 20.21 2.78
N TYR A 96 -13.79 20.58 4.06
CA TYR A 96 -13.90 19.61 5.16
C TYR A 96 -15.30 18.97 5.23
N CYS A 97 -16.36 19.75 5.04
CA CYS A 97 -17.73 19.23 4.98
C CYS A 97 -17.91 18.25 3.82
N HIS A 98 -17.41 18.59 2.63
CA HIS A 98 -17.50 17.74 1.46
C HIS A 98 -16.69 16.44 1.64
N GLY A 99 -15.48 16.51 2.20
CA GLY A 99 -14.64 15.35 2.49
C GLY A 99 -15.14 14.47 3.64
N SER A 100 -15.96 15.02 4.54
CA SER A 100 -16.54 14.29 5.69
C SER A 100 -17.82 13.53 5.36
N LEU A 101 -18.29 13.56 4.10
CA LEU A 101 -19.44 12.78 3.69
C LEU A 101 -19.21 11.28 3.96
N SER A 102 -20.16 10.65 4.63
CA SER A 102 -20.12 9.22 4.96
C SER A 102 -20.04 8.35 3.71
N GLN A 103 -20.57 8.82 2.58
CA GLN A 103 -20.52 8.14 1.29
C GLN A 103 -19.09 7.78 0.88
N TRP A 104 -18.12 8.71 1.03
CA TRP A 104 -16.74 8.45 0.68
C TRP A 104 -16.13 7.32 1.50
N LYS A 105 -16.51 7.20 2.77
CA LYS A 105 -16.06 6.09 3.61
C LYS A 105 -16.64 4.76 3.13
N ARG A 106 -17.91 4.72 2.73
CA ARG A 106 -18.57 3.50 2.24
C ARG A 106 -18.02 3.04 0.90
N GLU A 107 -17.77 3.98 -0.01
CA GLU A 107 -17.20 3.70 -1.32
C GLU A 107 -15.73 3.32 -1.25
N LYS A 108 -14.98 3.91 -0.32
CA LYS A 108 -13.56 3.56 -0.11
C LYS A 108 -13.38 2.19 0.55
N TRP A 109 -14.34 1.76 1.38
CA TRP A 109 -14.26 0.50 2.13
C TRP A 109 -15.48 -0.41 1.88
N PRO A 110 -15.74 -0.84 0.62
CA PRO A 110 -16.88 -1.68 0.28
C PRO A 110 -16.51 -3.15 0.52
N CYS A 111 -16.33 -3.55 1.77
CA CYS A 111 -15.91 -4.92 2.08
C CYS A 111 -16.53 -5.45 3.36
N ARG A 112 -16.74 -6.77 3.38
CA ARG A 112 -17.15 -7.47 4.59
C ARG A 112 -16.02 -7.45 5.61
N GLY A 113 -16.36 -7.14 6.86
CA GLY A 113 -15.44 -7.33 7.99
C GLY A 113 -15.34 -8.81 8.37
N ASN A 114 -14.23 -9.17 9.02
CA ASN A 114 -13.94 -10.53 9.51
C ASN A 114 -13.76 -11.60 8.42
N ALA A 115 -13.24 -11.22 7.25
CA ALA A 115 -12.88 -12.20 6.23
C ALA A 115 -11.60 -12.96 6.64
N SER A 116 -11.61 -14.28 6.41
CA SER A 116 -10.45 -15.17 6.61
C SER A 116 -9.89 -15.70 5.29
N LYS A 117 -10.28 -15.12 4.16
CA LYS A 117 -9.83 -15.55 2.84
C LYS A 117 -8.39 -15.08 2.56
N PRO A 118 -7.46 -15.97 2.17
CA PRO A 118 -6.16 -15.57 1.67
C PRO A 118 -6.28 -14.99 0.26
N VAL A 119 -5.60 -13.87 0.00
CA VAL A 119 -5.61 -13.18 -1.30
C VAL A 119 -4.18 -12.93 -1.76
N ALA A 120 -3.89 -13.22 -3.03
CA ALA A 120 -2.63 -12.87 -3.66
C ALA A 120 -2.81 -11.61 -4.52
N LEU A 121 -1.98 -10.60 -4.26
CA LEU A 121 -1.93 -9.35 -5.00
C LEU A 121 -0.73 -9.38 -5.94
N THR A 122 -0.99 -9.21 -7.23
CA THR A 122 0.02 -9.04 -8.28
C THR A 122 -0.12 -7.66 -8.89
N LEU A 123 0.98 -7.10 -9.41
CA LEU A 123 0.94 -5.79 -10.10
C LEU A 123 0.48 -5.92 -11.57
N GLY A 124 0.19 -7.15 -12.01
CA GLY A 124 -0.13 -7.51 -13.40
C GLY A 124 0.78 -8.61 -13.94
N ASN A 125 0.51 -9.02 -15.18
CA ASN A 125 1.26 -10.07 -15.88
C ASN A 125 2.74 -9.69 -16.01
N GLY A 126 3.62 -10.63 -15.69
CA GLY A 126 5.08 -10.42 -15.75
C GLY A 126 5.66 -9.64 -14.57
N SER A 127 4.85 -9.29 -13.56
CA SER A 127 5.38 -8.71 -12.32
C SER A 127 6.21 -9.73 -11.55
N LYS A 128 7.42 -9.32 -11.12
CA LYS A 128 8.32 -10.16 -10.31
C LYS A 128 7.96 -10.17 -8.83
N HIS A 129 6.93 -9.43 -8.42
CA HIS A 129 6.55 -9.24 -7.03
C HIS A 129 5.12 -9.69 -6.79
N VAL A 130 4.95 -10.61 -5.85
CA VAL A 130 3.66 -11.09 -5.39
C VAL A 130 3.54 -10.85 -3.91
N MET A 131 2.44 -10.25 -3.51
CA MET A 131 2.13 -10.00 -2.12
C MET A 131 0.95 -10.88 -1.72
N ILE A 132 1.22 -11.84 -0.85
CA ILE A 132 0.19 -12.74 -0.33
C ILE A 132 -0.26 -12.21 1.01
N VAL A 133 -1.55 -11.97 1.18
CA VAL A 133 -2.14 -11.61 2.47
C VAL A 133 -2.88 -12.84 3.00
N CYS A 134 -2.35 -13.45 4.06
CA CYS A 134 -3.00 -14.57 4.74
C CYS A 134 -4.28 -14.09 5.40
N GLY A 135 -5.39 -14.77 5.08
CA GLY A 135 -6.67 -14.51 5.74
C GLY A 135 -6.63 -14.95 7.19
N LYS A 136 -7.04 -14.05 8.10
CA LYS A 136 -7.15 -14.31 9.54
C LYS A 136 -8.21 -13.38 10.10
N VAL A 137 -9.09 -13.90 10.95
CA VAL A 137 -10.07 -13.06 11.65
C VAL A 137 -9.38 -12.31 12.81
N PRO A 138 -9.59 -11.00 12.97
CA PRO A 138 -10.39 -10.12 12.10
C PRO A 138 -9.55 -9.59 10.92
N GLY A 139 -10.09 -9.65 9.69
CA GLY A 139 -9.46 -9.23 8.44
C GLY A 139 -10.47 -8.60 7.48
N LEU A 140 -10.00 -7.85 6.47
CA LEU A 140 -10.84 -7.27 5.41
C LEU A 140 -10.81 -8.17 4.17
N ASP A 141 -11.95 -8.32 3.50
CA ASP A 141 -12.00 -8.99 2.21
C ASP A 141 -11.47 -8.07 1.11
N LEU A 142 -10.23 -8.31 0.67
CA LEU A 142 -9.57 -7.50 -0.35
C LEU A 142 -10.20 -7.68 -1.74
N GLU A 143 -10.84 -8.82 -2.01
CA GLU A 143 -11.55 -9.04 -3.27
C GLU A 143 -12.85 -8.25 -3.33
N ASP A 144 -13.60 -8.19 -2.23
CA ASP A 144 -14.78 -7.32 -2.14
C ASP A 144 -14.39 -5.84 -2.30
N MET A 145 -13.28 -5.43 -1.66
CA MET A 145 -12.73 -4.07 -1.83
C MET A 145 -12.39 -3.78 -3.30
N ALA A 146 -11.82 -4.74 -4.03
CA ALA A 146 -11.49 -4.60 -5.44
C ALA A 146 -12.73 -4.63 -6.35
N GLY A 147 -13.76 -5.40 -5.96
CA GLY A 147 -15.01 -5.53 -6.71
C GLY A 147 -15.93 -4.30 -6.63
N GLY A 148 -15.68 -3.38 -5.69
CA GLY A 148 -16.43 -2.13 -5.55
C GLY A 148 -17.91 -2.32 -5.20
N GLN A 149 -18.31 -3.54 -4.79
CA GLN A 149 -19.70 -3.85 -4.49
C GLN A 149 -20.06 -3.31 -3.10
N VAL A 150 -20.84 -2.23 -3.07
CA VAL A 150 -21.34 -1.67 -1.81
C VAL A 150 -22.42 -2.60 -1.25
N TYR A 151 -22.05 -3.46 -0.32
CA TYR A 151 -23.00 -4.29 0.41
C TYR A 151 -23.73 -3.45 1.47
N PRO A 152 -25.06 -3.63 1.64
CA PRO A 152 -25.78 -3.05 2.77
C PRO A 152 -25.30 -3.72 4.05
N GLU A 153 -24.49 -3.00 4.82
CA GLU A 153 -23.99 -3.45 6.12
C GLU A 153 -25.17 -3.50 7.12
N ASN A 154 -25.49 -4.68 7.63
CA ASN A 154 -26.48 -4.88 8.70
C ASN A 154 -25.87 -4.58 10.09
N THR A 155 -25.18 -3.45 10.25
CA THR A 155 -24.53 -3.10 11.52
C THR A 155 -25.54 -2.41 12.44
N PRO A 156 -25.86 -2.95 13.65
CA PRO A 156 -26.91 -2.40 14.51
C PRO A 156 -26.55 -1.07 15.20
N GLN A 157 -25.34 -0.55 15.01
CA GLN A 157 -24.77 0.49 15.86
C GLN A 157 -24.11 1.59 15.02
N GLN A 158 -24.90 2.36 14.28
CA GLN A 158 -24.41 3.54 13.58
C GLN A 158 -25.38 4.70 13.76
N ASN A 159 -24.84 5.81 14.26
CA ASN A 159 -25.57 6.99 14.77
C ASN A 159 -26.71 7.42 13.84
N TRP A 160 -27.83 7.86 14.43
CA TRP A 160 -29.02 8.34 13.75
C TRP A 160 -28.74 9.40 12.67
N MET A 161 -27.71 10.24 12.87
CA MET A 161 -27.27 11.25 11.91
C MET A 161 -26.69 10.64 10.62
N TYR A 162 -26.04 9.47 10.70
CA TYR A 162 -25.54 8.76 9.51
C TYR A 162 -26.67 8.16 8.68
N ARG A 163 -27.78 7.72 9.31
CA ARG A 163 -28.96 7.23 8.59
C ARG A 163 -29.69 8.32 7.81
N LEU A 164 -29.63 9.58 8.27
CA LEU A 164 -30.25 10.71 7.57
C LEU A 164 -29.53 11.04 6.25
N VAL A 165 -28.20 10.88 6.21
CA VAL A 165 -27.40 11.07 4.99
C VAL A 165 -27.47 9.85 4.07
N ASP A 166 -27.84 8.68 4.59
CA ASP A 166 -27.78 7.38 3.90
C ASP A 166 -28.88 7.13 2.86
N GLN A 167 -29.85 8.04 2.72
CA GLN A 167 -30.68 8.03 1.54
C GLN A 167 -29.82 8.48 0.36
N LYS A 168 -29.63 7.61 -0.65
CA LYS A 168 -28.99 7.95 -1.95
C LYS A 168 -29.49 9.27 -2.56
N ARG A 169 -30.68 9.75 -2.18
CA ARG A 169 -31.25 11.06 -2.53
C ARG A 169 -30.67 12.23 -1.73
N ALA A 170 -30.43 12.07 -0.43
CA ALA A 170 -29.86 13.09 0.45
C ALA A 170 -28.40 13.40 0.07
N THR A 171 -27.56 12.39 -0.18
CA THR A 171 -26.18 12.61 -0.67
C THR A 171 -26.15 13.36 -1.99
N ARG A 172 -27.02 12.98 -2.96
CA ARG A 172 -27.12 13.68 -4.24
C ARG A 172 -27.54 15.14 -4.07
N PHE A 173 -28.51 15.40 -3.19
CA PHE A 173 -28.93 16.76 -2.87
C PHE A 173 -27.80 17.57 -2.22
N LEU A 174 -27.10 17.00 -1.24
CA LEU A 174 -25.95 17.66 -0.58
C LEU A 174 -24.81 17.94 -1.54
N LEU A 175 -24.48 17.01 -2.43
CA LEU A 175 -23.48 17.21 -3.49
C LEU A 175 -23.91 18.34 -4.44
N GLY A 176 -25.19 18.40 -4.82
CA GLY A 176 -25.75 19.50 -5.60
C GLY A 176 -25.63 20.85 -4.88
N LEU A 177 -25.94 20.87 -3.58
CA LEU A 177 -25.79 22.07 -2.74
C LEU A 177 -24.33 22.50 -2.63
N PHE A 178 -23.40 21.56 -2.40
CA PHE A 178 -21.98 21.84 -2.39
C PHE A 178 -21.50 22.39 -3.73
N ALA A 179 -21.97 21.86 -4.85
CA ALA A 179 -21.64 22.38 -6.18
C ALA A 179 -22.08 23.84 -6.35
N VAL A 180 -23.28 24.20 -5.89
CA VAL A 180 -23.77 25.59 -5.91
C VAL A 180 -22.90 26.49 -5.02
N PHE A 181 -22.53 26.04 -3.81
CA PHE A 181 -21.65 26.81 -2.93
C PHE A 181 -20.24 26.98 -3.50
N TRP A 182 -19.68 25.94 -4.12
CA TRP A 182 -18.40 26.04 -4.84
C TRP A 182 -18.48 27.04 -5.99
N LEU A 183 -19.55 27.01 -6.79
CA LEU A 183 -19.78 27.98 -7.85
C LEU A 183 -19.87 29.42 -7.32
N GLY A 184 -20.63 29.62 -6.23
CA GLY A 184 -20.73 30.93 -5.57
C GLY A 184 -19.38 31.45 -5.06
N LEU A 185 -18.55 30.57 -4.49
CA LEU A 185 -17.19 30.93 -4.05
C LEU A 185 -16.28 31.30 -5.24
N LEU A 186 -16.37 30.58 -6.35
CA LEU A 186 -15.61 30.88 -7.56
C LEU A 186 -16.00 32.24 -8.14
N ILE A 187 -17.30 32.51 -8.29
CA ILE A 187 -17.79 33.81 -8.77
C ILE A 187 -17.34 34.94 -7.85
N THR A 188 -17.46 34.74 -6.53
CA THR A 188 -17.03 35.73 -5.54
C THR A 188 -15.52 35.99 -5.62
N SER A 189 -14.72 34.94 -5.79
CA SER A 189 -13.26 35.03 -5.96
C SER A 189 -12.86 35.85 -7.18
N GLN A 190 -13.54 35.65 -8.32
CA GLN A 190 -13.30 36.45 -9.54
C GLN A 190 -13.65 37.94 -9.36
N GLY A 191 -14.58 38.26 -8.45
CA GLY A 191 -14.95 39.64 -8.12
C GLY A 191 -13.95 40.39 -7.22
N ILE A 192 -12.87 39.74 -6.76
CA ILE A 192 -11.85 40.37 -5.90
C ILE A 192 -10.77 41.03 -6.76
N GLN A 193 -10.87 42.35 -6.89
CA GLN A 193 -9.92 43.15 -7.67
C GLN A 193 -8.75 43.70 -6.85
N ASN A 194 -8.90 43.79 -5.52
CA ASN A 194 -7.88 44.32 -4.62
C ASN A 194 -7.13 43.21 -3.90
N HIS A 195 -5.82 43.40 -3.69
CA HIS A 195 -4.96 42.51 -2.90
C HIS A 195 -5.04 41.02 -3.29
N THR A 196 -5.34 40.73 -4.56
CA THR A 196 -5.54 39.37 -5.11
C THR A 196 -4.33 38.46 -4.90
N TRP A 197 -3.13 39.03 -4.71
CA TRP A 197 -1.92 38.27 -4.41
C TRP A 197 -2.01 37.40 -3.15
N TYR A 198 -2.75 37.82 -2.11
CA TYR A 198 -2.99 36.96 -0.95
C TYR A 198 -3.80 35.71 -1.33
N LEU A 199 -4.80 35.87 -2.20
CA LEU A 199 -5.63 34.76 -2.68
C LEU A 199 -4.82 33.81 -3.56
N VAL A 200 -3.96 34.34 -4.43
CA VAL A 200 -3.00 33.54 -5.22
C VAL A 200 -2.05 32.77 -4.31
N SER A 201 -1.52 33.42 -3.27
CA SER A 201 -0.60 32.79 -2.31
C SER A 201 -1.28 31.66 -1.53
N VAL A 202 -2.49 31.89 -1.03
CA VAL A 202 -3.30 30.88 -0.32
C VAL A 202 -3.62 29.70 -1.22
N GLY A 203 -4.10 29.95 -2.45
CA GLY A 203 -4.42 28.89 -3.41
C GLY A 203 -3.20 28.09 -3.84
N GLY A 204 -2.09 28.78 -4.15
CA GLY A 204 -0.81 28.16 -4.52
C GLY A 204 -0.24 27.27 -3.43
N LEU A 205 -0.27 27.72 -2.17
CA LEU A 205 0.17 26.92 -1.03
C LEU A 205 -0.64 25.62 -0.89
N GLY A 206 -1.96 25.70 -1.08
CA GLY A 206 -2.84 24.52 -1.05
C GLY A 206 -2.55 23.53 -2.19
N MET A 207 -2.36 24.05 -3.41
CA MET A 207 -2.00 23.20 -4.55
C MET A 207 -0.63 22.51 -4.36
N MET A 208 0.35 23.22 -3.81
CA MET A 208 1.66 22.65 -3.50
C MET A 208 1.57 21.56 -2.44
N GLN A 209 0.77 21.77 -1.38
CA GLN A 209 0.54 20.74 -0.37
C GLN A 209 -0.11 19.49 -0.98
N ASN A 210 -1.11 19.64 -1.85
CA ASN A 210 -1.73 18.51 -2.54
C ASN A 210 -0.72 17.69 -3.36
N LEU A 211 0.24 18.36 -4.02
CA LEU A 211 1.30 17.70 -4.78
C LEU A 211 2.25 16.90 -3.87
N VAL A 212 2.66 17.47 -2.73
CA VAL A 212 3.51 16.77 -1.76
C VAL A 212 2.77 15.56 -1.18
N VAL A 213 1.50 15.72 -0.86
CA VAL A 213 0.63 14.69 -0.25
C VAL A 213 0.35 13.52 -1.19
N SER A 214 0.29 13.76 -2.50
CA SER A 214 0.10 12.70 -3.51
C SER A 214 1.37 11.90 -3.77
N GLN A 215 2.55 12.52 -3.62
CA GLN A 215 3.84 11.83 -3.76
C GLN A 215 4.30 11.11 -2.49
N ALA A 216 3.75 11.47 -1.33
CA ALA A 216 4.14 10.87 -0.06
C ALA A 216 3.84 9.36 -0.02
N ALA A 217 4.90 8.54 0.07
CA ALA A 217 4.77 7.11 0.33
C ALA A 217 4.17 6.89 1.73
N ARG A 218 3.14 6.05 1.83
CA ARG A 218 2.44 5.77 3.10
C ARG A 218 2.49 4.31 3.45
N PHE A 219 2.58 4.07 4.76
CA PHE A 219 2.44 2.73 5.30
C PHE A 219 0.99 2.26 5.18
N PRO A 220 0.75 0.96 4.94
CA PRO A 220 -0.59 0.43 4.74
C PRO A 220 -1.45 0.60 6.00
N GLU A 221 -0.85 0.60 7.19
CA GLU A 221 -1.52 0.91 8.46
C GLU A 221 -2.14 2.32 8.46
N MET A 222 -1.45 3.32 7.89
CA MET A 222 -1.96 4.69 7.79
C MET A 222 -3.10 4.81 6.79
N LEU A 223 -3.13 3.91 5.80
CA LEU A 223 -4.23 3.84 4.84
C LEU A 223 -5.46 3.13 5.42
N GLY A 224 -5.37 2.46 6.58
CA GLY A 224 -6.45 1.68 7.18
C GLY A 224 -6.41 0.18 6.86
N ILE A 225 -5.33 -0.29 6.21
CA ILE A 225 -5.07 -1.70 5.88
C ILE A 225 -3.92 -2.17 6.78
N SER A 226 -4.26 -2.60 8.00
CA SER A 226 -3.26 -3.00 9.00
C SER A 226 -2.70 -4.41 8.72
N ILE A 227 -1.80 -4.50 7.75
CA ILE A 227 -1.06 -5.72 7.37
C ILE A 227 0.39 -5.63 7.80
N LYS A 228 0.90 -6.72 8.37
CA LYS A 228 2.29 -6.86 8.80
C LYS A 228 2.95 -7.99 8.03
N LEU A 229 4.25 -7.88 7.81
CA LEU A 229 5.01 -8.96 7.19
C LEU A 229 5.09 -10.11 8.20
N LYS A 230 4.69 -11.31 7.78
CA LYS A 230 4.70 -12.45 8.68
C LYS A 230 6.15 -12.87 8.94
N ALA A 231 6.52 -13.09 10.20
CA ALA A 231 7.77 -13.75 10.53
C ALA A 231 7.65 -15.26 10.17
N SER A 232 8.60 -15.75 9.40
CA SER A 232 8.82 -17.16 9.09
C SER A 232 9.41 -17.89 10.32
N THR A 233 9.46 -19.23 10.26
CA THR A 233 9.83 -20.19 11.32
C THR A 233 11.30 -20.12 11.76
N LYS A 234 11.86 -18.92 11.98
CA LYS A 234 13.23 -18.59 12.44
C LYS A 234 13.45 -17.06 12.57
N ASP A 235 12.43 -16.28 12.97
CA ASP A 235 12.50 -14.81 13.08
C ASP A 235 12.90 -14.04 11.80
N GLN A 236 12.84 -14.70 10.64
CA GLN A 236 13.12 -14.08 9.35
C GLN A 236 11.82 -13.61 8.68
N PRO A 237 11.83 -12.53 7.88
CA PRO A 237 10.66 -12.13 7.10
C PRO A 237 10.24 -13.26 6.14
N ALA A 238 8.94 -13.56 6.05
CA ALA A 238 8.40 -14.56 5.13
C ALA A 238 8.42 -14.03 3.67
N VAL A 239 9.63 -13.86 3.15
CA VAL A 239 9.93 -13.45 1.78
C VAL A 239 10.67 -14.58 1.09
N PHE A 240 10.08 -15.11 0.03
CA PHE A 240 10.62 -16.16 -0.80
C PHE A 240 11.09 -15.52 -2.11
N ALA A 241 12.38 -15.61 -2.41
CA ALA A 241 12.97 -15.00 -3.59
C ALA A 241 14.01 -15.94 -4.19
N GLU A 242 13.71 -16.51 -5.34
CA GLU A 242 14.58 -17.47 -6.03
C GLU A 242 14.85 -17.07 -7.48
N SER A 243 15.91 -17.65 -8.05
CA SER A 243 16.33 -17.33 -9.42
C SER A 243 15.44 -17.93 -10.51
N LYS A 244 14.51 -18.82 -10.12
CA LYS A 244 13.43 -19.31 -10.99
C LYS A 244 12.08 -19.18 -10.30
N VAL A 245 11.08 -18.84 -11.10
CA VAL A 245 9.67 -18.74 -10.67
C VAL A 245 9.21 -20.06 -10.04
N MET A 246 9.46 -21.20 -10.71
CA MET A 246 9.06 -22.52 -10.22
C MET A 246 9.63 -22.81 -8.83
N TRP A 247 10.92 -22.54 -8.61
CA TRP A 247 11.55 -22.77 -7.31
C TRP A 247 10.95 -21.92 -6.21
N THR A 248 10.62 -20.65 -6.52
CA THR A 248 9.96 -19.76 -5.57
C THR A 248 8.58 -20.30 -5.18
N LEU A 249 7.80 -20.80 -6.15
CA LEU A 249 6.48 -21.41 -5.90
C LEU A 249 6.58 -22.72 -5.11
N MET A 250 7.57 -23.56 -5.42
CA MET A 250 7.84 -24.80 -4.71
C MET A 250 8.24 -24.54 -3.26
N GLU A 251 9.09 -23.53 -3.01
CA GLU A 251 9.43 -23.10 -1.64
C GLU A 251 8.27 -22.52 -0.87
N LEU A 252 7.44 -21.71 -1.54
CA LEU A 252 6.24 -21.17 -0.96
C LEU A 252 5.28 -22.30 -0.55
N GLU A 253 5.08 -23.31 -1.39
CA GLU A 253 4.22 -24.47 -1.10
C GLU A 253 4.71 -25.28 0.10
N MET A 254 6.03 -25.46 0.24
CA MET A 254 6.62 -26.13 1.41
C MET A 254 6.39 -25.36 2.71
N ALA A 255 6.36 -24.03 2.64
CA ALA A 255 6.13 -23.18 3.81
C ALA A 255 4.64 -22.94 4.10
N TYR A 256 3.81 -22.92 3.05
CA TYR A 256 2.38 -22.62 3.07
C TYR A 256 1.66 -23.54 2.08
N GLU A 257 1.11 -24.63 2.60
CA GLU A 257 0.39 -25.63 1.82
C GLU A 257 -0.77 -25.00 1.03
N GLY A 258 -0.83 -25.29 -0.27
CA GLY A 258 -1.84 -24.80 -1.21
C GLY A 258 -1.55 -23.44 -1.85
N PHE A 259 -0.62 -22.63 -1.31
CA PHE A 259 -0.36 -21.28 -1.80
C PHE A 259 0.45 -21.26 -3.09
N GLY A 260 1.50 -22.10 -3.18
CA GLY A 260 2.31 -22.22 -4.38
C GLY A 260 1.53 -22.84 -5.53
N ARG A 261 0.71 -23.86 -5.24
CA ARG A 261 -0.14 -24.52 -6.22
C ARG A 261 -1.21 -23.58 -6.79
N ALA A 262 -1.80 -22.71 -5.96
CA ALA A 262 -2.79 -21.73 -6.42
C ALA A 262 -2.18 -20.69 -7.38
N LEU A 263 -0.94 -20.27 -7.15
CA LEU A 263 -0.22 -19.32 -8.01
C LEU A 263 0.35 -19.97 -9.28
N LEU A 264 0.47 -21.29 -9.31
CA LEU A 264 1.02 -22.02 -10.45
C LEU A 264 0.28 -21.69 -11.75
N ASN A 265 -1.06 -21.64 -11.70
CA ASN A 265 -1.90 -21.35 -12.87
C ASN A 265 -1.75 -19.91 -13.37
N GLU A 266 -1.40 -18.97 -12.48
CA GLU A 266 -1.23 -17.55 -12.86
C GLU A 266 0.10 -17.33 -13.59
N PHE A 267 1.17 -18.01 -13.15
CA PHE A 267 2.51 -17.86 -13.74
C PHE A 267 2.79 -18.83 -14.90
N PHE A 268 2.13 -19.99 -14.90
CA PHE A 268 2.30 -21.04 -15.90
C PHE A 268 0.93 -21.41 -16.48
N GLY A 269 0.65 -20.93 -17.70
CA GLY A 269 -0.57 -21.28 -18.43
C GLY A 269 -0.49 -22.60 -19.22
N ALA A 270 0.62 -23.34 -19.14
CA ALA A 270 0.95 -24.48 -20.01
C ALA A 270 1.43 -25.71 -19.23
N THR A 271 1.70 -26.80 -19.97
CA THR A 271 2.26 -28.06 -19.47
C THR A 271 3.57 -27.86 -18.70
N LEU A 272 3.58 -28.36 -17.47
CA LEU A 272 4.76 -28.42 -16.62
C LEU A 272 5.74 -29.47 -17.16
N ARG A 273 7.02 -29.34 -16.83
CA ARG A 273 8.01 -30.38 -17.17
C ARG A 273 7.70 -31.65 -16.37
N ASP A 274 8.01 -32.81 -16.92
CA ASP A 274 7.68 -34.11 -16.29
C ASP A 274 8.15 -34.23 -14.83
N TRP A 275 9.32 -33.67 -14.50
CA TRP A 275 9.84 -33.68 -13.14
C TRP A 275 9.12 -32.68 -12.22
N GLU A 276 8.65 -31.54 -12.75
CA GLU A 276 7.86 -30.56 -12.00
C GLU A 276 6.49 -31.16 -11.69
N THR A 277 5.87 -31.83 -12.67
CA THR A 277 4.61 -32.55 -12.48
C THR A 277 4.74 -33.61 -11.38
N LYS A 278 5.79 -34.43 -11.43
CA LYS A 278 6.08 -35.41 -10.35
C LYS A 278 6.22 -34.74 -8.99
N TRP A 279 6.98 -33.65 -8.90
CA TRP A 279 7.17 -32.92 -7.65
C TRP A 279 5.87 -32.32 -7.08
N TRP A 280 4.92 -31.91 -7.94
CA TRP A 280 3.61 -31.42 -7.52
C TRP A 280 2.63 -32.54 -7.12
N ASP A 281 2.83 -33.75 -7.64
CA ASP A 281 2.02 -34.93 -7.33
C ASP A 281 2.55 -35.73 -6.12
N GLU A 282 3.83 -35.56 -5.78
CA GLU A 282 4.48 -36.19 -4.61
C GLU A 282 3.88 -35.74 -3.27
N GLN A 283 3.63 -36.71 -2.39
CA GLN A 283 3.20 -36.45 -1.01
C GLN A 283 4.38 -36.53 -0.04
N GLY A 284 4.66 -35.42 0.64
CA GLY A 284 5.67 -35.36 1.70
C GLY A 284 6.67 -34.21 1.52
N ASN A 285 6.81 -33.36 2.53
CA ASN A 285 7.66 -32.17 2.44
C ASN A 285 9.17 -32.48 2.42
N GLU A 286 9.60 -33.59 3.02
CA GLU A 286 11.03 -33.93 3.09
C GLU A 286 11.60 -34.39 1.76
N ASP A 287 10.87 -35.22 1.02
CA ASP A 287 11.33 -35.71 -0.28
C ASP A 287 11.25 -34.60 -1.33
N ARG A 288 10.17 -33.80 -1.30
CA ARG A 288 10.05 -32.56 -2.10
C ARG A 288 11.22 -31.60 -1.87
N ARG A 289 11.72 -31.49 -0.64
CA ARG A 289 12.88 -30.65 -0.31
C ARG A 289 14.16 -31.19 -0.95
N LYS A 290 14.41 -32.50 -0.83
CA LYS A 290 15.61 -33.15 -1.39
C LYS A 290 15.66 -32.98 -2.91
N ASP A 291 14.56 -33.23 -3.59
CA ASP A 291 14.46 -33.15 -5.05
C ASP A 291 14.67 -31.72 -5.54
N LEU A 292 14.08 -30.73 -4.85
CA LEU A 292 14.30 -29.31 -5.15
C LEU A 292 15.78 -28.93 -4.98
N ASP A 293 16.39 -29.32 -3.86
CA ASP A 293 17.79 -28.99 -3.55
C ASP A 293 18.77 -29.68 -4.52
N GLU A 294 18.46 -30.89 -4.99
CA GLU A 294 19.22 -31.59 -6.04
C GLU A 294 19.14 -30.83 -7.37
N LYS A 295 17.93 -30.43 -7.79
CA LYS A 295 17.74 -29.67 -9.05
C LYS A 295 18.36 -28.29 -9.00
N LYS A 296 18.30 -27.61 -7.86
CA LYS A 296 19.00 -26.32 -7.64
C LYS A 296 20.51 -26.50 -7.79
N ARG A 297 21.09 -27.54 -7.18
CA ARG A 297 22.53 -27.87 -7.30
C ARG A 297 22.94 -28.17 -8.75
N SER A 298 22.17 -28.99 -9.45
CA SER A 298 22.42 -29.32 -10.87
C SER A 298 22.39 -28.06 -11.74
N PHE A 299 21.41 -27.17 -11.56
CA PHE A 299 21.30 -25.94 -12.33
C PHE A 299 22.48 -24.98 -12.07
N LEU A 300 22.84 -24.77 -10.81
CA LEU A 300 23.97 -23.90 -10.43
C LEU A 300 25.31 -24.45 -10.94
N GLY A 301 25.50 -25.78 -10.94
CA GLY A 301 26.70 -26.42 -11.49
C GLY A 301 26.86 -26.30 -13.01
N THR A 302 25.77 -26.01 -13.74
CA THR A 302 25.79 -25.94 -15.22
C THR A 302 26.08 -24.52 -15.74
N HIS A 303 25.98 -23.48 -14.90
CA HIS A 303 26.10 -22.06 -15.31
C HIS A 303 27.48 -21.41 -15.04
N GLY A 304 28.54 -22.21 -14.95
CA GLY A 304 29.92 -21.72 -14.83
C GLY A 304 30.50 -22.02 -13.46
N GLY A 305 31.62 -22.75 -13.47
CA GLY A 305 32.34 -23.22 -12.29
C GLY A 305 32.87 -22.09 -11.43
N LYS A 306 32.01 -21.56 -10.55
CA LYS A 306 32.39 -21.17 -9.20
C LYS A 306 31.35 -21.80 -8.29
N VAL A 307 31.75 -22.87 -7.62
CA VAL A 307 31.06 -23.32 -6.42
C VAL A 307 31.18 -22.16 -5.44
N ILE A 308 30.18 -21.27 -5.42
CA ILE A 308 29.90 -20.49 -4.23
C ILE A 308 29.47 -21.56 -3.25
N ALA A 309 30.44 -21.96 -2.39
CA ALA A 309 30.26 -22.89 -1.30
C ALA A 309 28.86 -22.72 -0.75
N ALA A 310 28.11 -23.84 -0.69
CA ALA A 310 26.76 -23.92 -0.15
C ALA A 310 26.60 -22.85 0.92
N ARG A 311 25.99 -21.71 0.56
CA ARG A 311 25.74 -20.66 1.53
C ARG A 311 24.82 -21.37 2.51
N LYS A 312 25.30 -21.50 3.76
CA LYS A 312 24.44 -21.78 4.90
C LYS A 312 23.11 -21.06 4.63
N PRO A 313 21.95 -21.68 4.88
CA PRO A 313 20.74 -20.86 5.04
C PRO A 313 21.13 -19.70 5.96
N LEU A 314 20.64 -18.48 5.71
CA LEU A 314 21.03 -17.18 6.31
C LEU A 314 21.03 -17.08 7.87
N ALA A 315 21.38 -18.16 8.58
CA ALA A 315 21.80 -18.33 9.95
C ALA A 315 23.30 -17.99 10.07
N SER A 316 23.60 -16.70 10.24
CA SER A 316 24.68 -16.15 11.07
C SER A 316 25.08 -14.77 10.54
N LEU A 317 24.27 -13.76 10.82
CA LEU A 317 24.73 -12.38 10.90
C LEU A 317 24.12 -11.83 12.18
N GLU A 318 24.91 -11.95 13.26
CA GLU A 318 24.67 -11.26 14.51
C GLU A 318 24.52 -9.77 14.18
N VAL A 319 23.34 -9.22 14.45
CA VAL A 319 23.16 -7.78 14.49
C VAL A 319 23.77 -7.33 15.82
N PRO A 320 24.77 -6.44 15.83
CA PRO A 320 25.19 -5.80 17.07
C PRO A 320 24.01 -4.94 17.53
N CYS A 321 23.36 -5.38 18.61
CA CYS A 321 22.54 -4.51 19.42
C CYS A 321 23.40 -3.37 19.93
N LEU A 322 23.12 -2.14 19.51
CA LEU A 322 23.68 -0.93 20.10
C LEU A 322 22.62 0.20 20.01
N PRO A 323 22.68 1.17 20.94
CA PRO A 323 21.83 1.22 22.14
C PRO A 323 20.53 2.01 22.01
#